data_AF-A0A1D6IPE6-F1
#
_entry.id   AF-A0A1D6IPE6-F1
#
_cell.length_a   1.000
_cell.length_b   1.000
_cell.length_c   1.000
_cell.angle_alpha   90.00
_cell.angle_beta   90.00
_cell.angle_gamma   90.00
#
_symmetry.space_group_name_H-M   'P 1'
#
loop_
_entity.id
_entity.type
_entity.pdbx_description
1 polymer ?
#
loop_
_entity_poly.entity_id
_entity_poly.type
_entity_poly.pdbx_seq_one_letter_code
_entity_poly.pdbx_strand_id
1 'polypeptide(L)'
;MSRTDLKLDGSFADMILIPDTGVPDKSRTSALFILTNPGQLNFYDGGSLFSVQNSKEGTPLPEAQKFPVAIPTLDPNITVTGLYSLTESEFPNISLKKFCARKNAGHFISENMKWPLTGGVPNEMSLDEDHAVERIYIAGYQDGSVRIWDATFPVLMPMFVLDGC
;
A
#
# COMPACT_ATOMS: atom_id res chain seq x y z
N MET A 1 -9.98 -27.08 -17.68
CA MET A 1 -9.98 -25.72 -17.09
C MET A 1 -10.04 -25.89 -15.58
N SER A 2 -9.04 -25.40 -14.85
CA SER A 2 -9.05 -25.36 -13.39
C SER A 2 -9.69 -24.04 -12.94
N ARG A 3 -10.55 -24.11 -11.92
CA ARG A 3 -11.16 -22.96 -11.28
C ARG A 3 -10.38 -22.63 -10.01
N THR A 4 -10.08 -21.35 -9.80
CA THR A 4 -9.47 -20.83 -8.57
C THR A 4 -10.45 -19.87 -7.93
N ASP A 5 -10.85 -20.14 -6.69
CA ASP A 5 -11.66 -19.21 -5.91
C ASP A 5 -10.75 -18.22 -5.17
N LEU A 6 -11.20 -16.97 -5.02
CA LEU A 6 -10.48 -15.91 -4.31
C LEU A 6 -11.34 -15.39 -3.17
N LYS A 7 -10.71 -15.16 -2.01
CA LYS A 7 -11.37 -14.51 -0.88
C LYS A 7 -11.22 -12.99 -1.04
N LEU A 8 -12.34 -12.27 -1.01
CA LEU A 8 -12.35 -10.81 -1.06
C LEU A 8 -12.77 -10.23 0.30
N ASP A 9 -12.08 -9.17 0.72
CA ASP A 9 -12.46 -8.37 1.87
C ASP A 9 -13.32 -7.20 1.38
N GLY A 10 -14.63 -7.43 1.30
CA GLY A 10 -15.62 -6.50 0.75
C GLY A 10 -16.30 -7.02 -0.52
N SER A 11 -17.19 -6.21 -1.11
CA SER A 11 -17.87 -6.62 -2.35
C SER A 11 -17.02 -6.31 -3.58
N PHE A 12 -17.10 -7.17 -4.59
CA PHE A 12 -16.48 -6.92 -5.90
C PHE A 12 -17.00 -5.60 -6.48
N ALA A 13 -16.08 -4.76 -6.98
CA ALA A 13 -16.41 -3.56 -7.72
C ALA A 13 -15.96 -3.66 -9.19
N ASP A 14 -14.69 -3.97 -9.42
CA ASP A 14 -14.14 -4.16 -10.77
C ASP A 14 -12.85 -5.01 -10.74
N MET A 15 -12.38 -5.46 -11.91
CA MET A 15 -11.08 -6.11 -12.05
C MET A 15 -10.41 -5.83 -13.39
N ILE A 16 -9.08 -5.85 -13.39
CA ILE A 16 -8.28 -5.83 -14.62
C ILE A 16 -7.22 -6.93 -14.59
N LEU A 17 -6.94 -7.50 -15.76
CA LEU A 17 -5.86 -8.44 -16.00
C LEU A 17 -4.78 -7.72 -16.80
N ILE A 18 -3.55 -7.73 -16.30
CA ILE A 18 -2.40 -7.23 -17.06
C ILE A 18 -1.68 -8.43 -17.68
N PRO A 19 -1.61 -8.52 -19.02
CA PRO A 19 -0.84 -9.54 -19.71
C PRO A 19 0.66 -9.24 -19.61
N ASP A 20 1.49 -10.28 -19.69
CA ASP A 20 2.94 -10.11 -19.86
C ASP A 20 3.25 -9.58 -21.27
N THR A 21 3.67 -8.33 -21.40
CA THR A 21 4.02 -7.73 -22.69
C THR A 21 5.50 -7.98 -23.00
N GLY A 22 5.81 -9.07 -23.72
CA GLY A 22 7.19 -9.27 -24.18
C GLY A 22 7.55 -10.64 -24.75
N VAL A 23 6.76 -11.69 -24.54
CA VAL A 23 7.07 -13.04 -25.05
C VAL A 23 5.87 -13.62 -25.81
N PRO A 24 5.96 -13.82 -27.14
CA PRO A 24 4.84 -14.26 -27.98
C PRO A 24 4.24 -15.64 -27.62
N ASP A 25 4.90 -16.43 -26.77
CA ASP A 25 4.68 -17.87 -26.71
C ASP A 25 4.36 -18.42 -25.31
N LYS A 26 4.07 -17.55 -24.33
CA LYS A 26 3.60 -17.97 -23.00
C LYS A 26 2.41 -17.11 -22.58
N SER A 27 1.21 -17.67 -22.64
CA SER A 27 -0.04 -17.09 -22.15
C SER A 27 -0.08 -16.99 -20.62
N ARG A 28 0.88 -16.28 -20.02
CA ARG A 28 0.91 -16.01 -18.60
C ARG A 28 0.41 -14.59 -18.38
N THR A 29 -0.80 -14.47 -17.83
CA THR A 29 -1.19 -13.24 -17.13
C THR A 29 -0.11 -12.94 -16.09
N SER A 30 0.42 -11.72 -16.07
CA SER A 30 1.45 -11.32 -15.10
C SER A 30 0.83 -10.81 -13.81
N ALA A 31 -0.33 -10.16 -13.90
CA ALA A 31 -1.01 -9.57 -12.75
C ALA A 31 -2.53 -9.58 -12.89
N LEU A 32 -3.23 -9.82 -11.77
CA LEU A 32 -4.66 -9.55 -11.59
C LEU A 32 -4.83 -8.48 -10.53
N PHE A 33 -5.61 -7.45 -10.85
CA PHE A 33 -6.04 -6.45 -9.88
C PHE A 33 -7.54 -6.57 -9.66
N ILE A 34 -7.95 -6.53 -8.40
CA ILE A 34 -9.35 -6.52 -8.00
C ILE A 34 -9.60 -5.28 -7.15
N LEU A 35 -10.52 -4.44 -7.61
CA LEU A 35 -11.07 -3.35 -6.84
C LEU A 35 -12.28 -3.87 -6.06
N THR A 36 -12.26 -3.68 -4.75
CA THR A 36 -13.38 -3.99 -3.86
C THR A 36 -14.03 -2.69 -3.38
N ASN A 37 -15.33 -2.71 -3.11
CA ASN A 37 -16.00 -1.65 -2.37
C ASN A 37 -15.71 -1.87 -0.87
N PRO A 38 -15.20 -0.87 -0.11
CA PRO A 38 -15.21 0.58 -0.39
C PRO A 38 -13.93 1.25 -0.91
N GLY A 39 -13.13 0.54 -1.72
CA GLY A 39 -12.05 1.13 -2.52
C GLY A 39 -10.70 0.44 -2.36
N GLN A 40 -10.64 -0.77 -1.81
CA GLN A 40 -9.37 -1.48 -1.63
C GLN A 40 -8.96 -2.13 -2.95
N LEU A 41 -7.74 -1.82 -3.39
CA LEU A 41 -7.11 -2.40 -4.57
C LEU A 41 -6.23 -3.58 -4.13
N ASN A 42 -6.64 -4.77 -4.54
CA ASN A 42 -5.94 -6.03 -4.27
C ASN A 42 -5.16 -6.45 -5.50
N PHE A 43 -3.88 -6.79 -5.31
CA PHE A 43 -3.01 -7.32 -6.36
C PHE A 43 -2.73 -8.80 -6.13
N TYR A 44 -2.84 -9.58 -7.20
CA TYR A 44 -2.48 -10.98 -7.24
C TYR A 44 -1.49 -11.24 -8.38
N ASP A 45 -0.39 -11.90 -8.06
CA ASP A 45 0.59 -12.33 -9.05
C ASP A 45 0.06 -13.49 -9.88
N GLY A 46 0.14 -13.35 -11.21
CA GLY A 46 -0.34 -14.37 -12.12
C GLY A 46 0.46 -15.68 -12.00
N GLY A 47 1.77 -15.60 -11.77
CA GLY A 47 2.58 -16.79 -11.51
C GLY A 47 2.02 -17.64 -10.38
N SER A 48 1.69 -16.98 -9.27
CA SER A 48 1.10 -17.59 -8.07
C SER A 48 -0.32 -18.09 -8.31
N LEU A 49 -1.19 -17.31 -8.97
CA LEU A 49 -2.58 -17.67 -9.29
C LEU A 49 -2.69 -18.92 -10.18
N PHE A 50 -1.80 -19.06 -11.15
CA PHE A 50 -1.85 -20.13 -12.15
C PHE A 50 -0.87 -21.28 -11.86
N SER A 51 -0.04 -21.18 -10.81
CA SER A 51 0.89 -22.25 -10.39
C SER A 51 0.21 -23.47 -9.77
N VAL A 52 -1.10 -23.42 -9.51
CA VAL A 52 -1.85 -24.51 -8.86
C VAL A 52 -2.44 -25.46 -9.88
N GLN A 53 -1.61 -26.35 -10.41
CA GLN A 53 -2.03 -27.68 -10.81
C GLN A 53 -1.05 -28.68 -10.18
N ASN A 54 -1.57 -29.53 -9.28
CA ASN A 54 -0.95 -30.74 -8.69
C ASN A 54 -0.72 -30.76 -7.17
N SER A 55 -1.54 -30.13 -6.33
CA SER A 55 -1.56 -30.54 -4.93
C SER A 55 -2.98 -30.65 -4.36
N LYS A 56 -3.14 -31.76 -3.65
CA LYS A 56 -4.33 -32.23 -2.96
C LYS A 56 -4.77 -31.18 -1.92
N GLU A 57 -6.09 -31.14 -1.72
CA GLU A 57 -6.82 -30.59 -0.56
C GLU A 57 -5.91 -30.10 0.58
N GLY A 58 -5.74 -28.77 0.68
CA GLY A 58 -4.94 -28.13 1.73
C GLY A 58 -4.00 -26.99 1.27
N THR A 59 -3.98 -26.62 -0.01
CA THR A 59 -3.17 -25.48 -0.48
C THR A 59 -3.72 -24.15 0.03
N PRO A 60 -2.85 -23.24 0.52
CA PRO A 60 -3.28 -21.91 0.94
C PRO A 60 -3.85 -21.14 -0.27
N LEU A 61 -4.97 -20.45 -0.04
CA LEU A 61 -5.54 -19.53 -1.02
C LEU A 61 -4.50 -18.47 -1.43
N PRO A 62 -4.52 -18.00 -2.69
CA PRO A 62 -3.70 -16.87 -3.10
C PRO A 62 -3.97 -15.67 -2.20
N GLU A 63 -2.92 -15.12 -1.59
CA GLU A 63 -3.02 -13.96 -0.71
C GLU A 63 -2.96 -12.67 -1.53
N ALA A 64 -3.89 -11.76 -1.25
CA ALA A 64 -3.94 -10.45 -1.88
C ALA A 64 -2.85 -9.53 -1.31
N GLN A 65 -2.14 -8.83 -2.19
CA GLN A 65 -1.22 -7.77 -1.79
C GLN A 65 -1.94 -6.42 -1.85
N LYS A 66 -1.86 -5.66 -0.75
CA LYS A 66 -2.48 -4.34 -0.63
C LYS A 66 -1.62 -3.28 -1.34
N PHE A 67 -2.27 -2.30 -1.97
CA PHE A 67 -1.58 -1.18 -2.60
C PHE A 67 -0.76 -0.38 -1.57
N PRO A 68 0.57 -0.20 -1.77
CA PRO A 68 1.47 0.29 -0.73
C PRO A 68 1.33 1.78 -0.38
N VAL A 69 0.61 2.56 -1.19
CA VAL A 69 0.56 4.04 -1.07
C VAL A 69 -0.79 4.55 -0.51
N ALA A 70 -1.76 3.68 -0.27
CA ALA A 70 -3.06 4.12 0.27
C ALA A 70 -3.00 4.31 1.79
N ILE A 71 -3.56 5.42 2.29
CA ILE A 71 -3.97 5.50 3.70
C ILE A 71 -5.03 4.42 3.91
N PRO A 72 -4.87 3.51 4.89
CA PRO A 72 -5.93 2.60 5.25
C PRO A 72 -7.11 3.41 5.76
N THR A 73 -8.22 3.41 5.04
CA THR A 73 -9.44 4.16 5.41
C THR A 73 -10.44 3.28 6.16
N LEU A 74 -10.34 1.96 6.01
CA LEU A 74 -11.40 1.01 6.33
C LEU A 74 -10.96 -0.20 7.14
N ASP A 75 -9.65 -0.42 7.24
CA ASP A 75 -9.07 -1.52 7.98
C ASP A 75 -7.80 -1.02 8.69
N PRO A 76 -7.97 -0.40 9.88
CA PRO A 76 -9.23 -0.08 10.57
C PRO A 76 -9.95 1.13 9.96
N ASN A 77 -11.23 1.32 10.31
CA ASN A 77 -11.96 2.53 9.90
C ASN A 77 -11.35 3.78 10.53
N ILE A 78 -11.17 4.84 9.74
CA ILE A 78 -10.82 6.16 10.25
C ILE A 78 -12.04 6.76 10.96
N THR A 79 -11.83 7.29 12.17
CA THR A 79 -12.86 7.95 12.98
C THR A 79 -12.69 9.46 13.05
N VAL A 80 -11.46 9.95 12.95
CA VAL A 80 -11.13 11.39 13.01
C VAL A 80 -9.88 11.67 12.18
N THR A 81 -9.79 12.85 11.56
CA THR A 81 -8.62 13.27 10.79
C THR A 81 -8.27 14.72 11.04
N GLY A 82 -6.99 15.05 10.84
CA GLY A 82 -6.47 16.42 10.86
C GLY A 82 -5.29 16.57 9.91
N LEU A 83 -5.23 17.69 9.20
CA LEU A 83 -4.09 18.07 8.36
C LEU A 83 -3.52 19.38 8.91
N TYR A 84 -2.22 19.41 9.19
CA TYR A 84 -1.56 20.54 9.82
C TYR A 84 -0.37 21.00 8.99
N SER A 85 -0.25 22.33 8.82
CA SER A 85 0.95 22.95 8.28
C SER A 85 1.95 23.23 9.38
N LEU A 86 3.21 22.88 9.17
CA LEU A 86 4.32 23.10 10.10
C LEU A 86 5.13 24.36 9.73
N THR A 87 4.87 24.98 8.58
CA THR A 87 5.60 26.16 8.08
C THR A 87 5.25 27.46 8.80
N GLU A 88 4.10 27.54 9.47
CA GLU A 88 3.60 28.76 10.14
C GLU A 88 3.83 28.77 11.66
N SER A 89 4.48 27.76 12.23
CA SER A 89 4.49 27.55 13.67
C SER A 89 5.76 28.05 14.36
N GLU A 90 5.61 28.75 15.49
CA GLU A 90 6.70 29.09 16.44
C GLU A 90 7.25 27.85 17.19
N PHE A 91 6.73 26.65 16.93
CA PHE A 91 7.23 25.44 17.55
C PHE A 91 8.60 25.10 16.95
N PRO A 92 9.62 24.81 17.78
CA PRO A 92 10.93 24.45 17.27
C PRO A 92 10.74 23.26 16.34
N ASN A 93 11.19 23.40 15.09
CA ASN A 93 11.24 22.36 14.07
C ASN A 93 11.53 21.03 14.75
N ILE A 94 10.49 20.28 15.12
CA ILE A 94 10.67 18.94 15.67
C ILE A 94 11.38 18.25 14.53
N SER A 95 12.63 17.85 14.76
CA SER A 95 13.46 17.28 13.70
C SER A 95 12.91 15.88 13.41
N LEU A 96 11.77 15.86 12.70
CA LEU A 96 11.09 14.70 12.16
C LEU A 96 12.00 14.00 11.13
N LYS A 97 13.06 14.70 10.68
CA LYS A 97 14.24 14.18 9.95
C LYS A 97 14.74 12.85 10.50
N LYS A 98 14.84 12.70 11.84
CA LYS A 98 15.34 11.46 12.47
C LYS A 98 14.37 10.27 12.39
N PHE A 99 13.11 10.52 12.06
CA PHE A 99 12.04 9.55 12.17
C PHE A 99 11.54 9.05 10.81
N CYS A 100 11.56 9.89 9.77
CA CYS A 100 11.35 9.43 8.39
C CYS A 100 12.39 8.37 7.98
N ALA A 101 13.65 8.53 8.41
CA ALA A 101 14.73 7.60 8.10
C ALA A 101 14.61 6.23 8.80
N ARG A 102 13.92 6.14 9.95
CA ARG A 102 13.92 4.92 10.79
C ARG A 102 12.81 3.91 10.42
N LYS A 103 11.88 4.27 9.53
CA LYS A 103 10.89 3.34 8.98
C LYS A 103 10.91 3.31 7.44
N ASN A 104 12.11 3.21 6.87
CA ASN A 104 12.31 2.34 5.70
C ASN A 104 12.16 0.85 6.10
N ALA A 105 11.19 0.54 6.98
CA ALA A 105 10.86 -0.80 7.41
C ALA A 105 9.99 -1.41 6.32
N GLY A 106 10.65 -1.74 5.22
CA GLY A 106 10.07 -2.33 4.04
C GLY A 106 9.16 -1.36 3.30
N HIS A 107 9.29 -1.34 1.98
CA HIS A 107 8.07 -1.40 1.20
C HIS A 107 7.11 -2.38 1.90
N PHE A 108 5.80 -2.12 1.93
CA PHE A 108 4.78 -3.12 2.26
C PHE A 108 4.76 -4.31 1.26
N ILE A 109 5.88 -4.54 0.61
CA ILE A 109 6.16 -5.59 -0.33
C ILE A 109 7.14 -6.50 0.41
N SER A 110 6.72 -7.75 0.62
CA SER A 110 7.62 -8.87 0.90
C SER A 110 8.91 -8.71 0.11
N GLU A 111 10.09 -8.90 0.74
CA GLU A 111 11.44 -8.63 0.22
C GLU A 111 11.74 -9.15 -1.21
N ASN A 112 10.88 -10.01 -1.76
CA ASN A 112 11.05 -10.67 -3.05
C ASN A 112 10.13 -10.18 -4.17
N MET A 113 9.36 -9.09 -4.01
CA MET A 113 8.37 -8.69 -5.02
C MET A 113 8.46 -7.21 -5.41
N LYS A 114 8.14 -6.88 -6.67
CA LYS A 114 8.16 -5.52 -7.20
C LYS A 114 6.74 -5.15 -7.63
N TRP A 115 6.21 -4.02 -7.15
CA TRP A 115 4.87 -3.57 -7.54
C TRP A 115 4.82 -3.35 -9.06
N PRO A 116 3.87 -3.97 -9.78
CA PRO A 116 3.83 -3.94 -11.25
C PRO A 116 3.42 -2.59 -11.85
N LEU A 117 2.71 -1.72 -11.10
CA LEU A 117 2.37 -0.39 -11.57
C LEU A 117 3.52 0.59 -11.26
N THR A 118 4.47 0.68 -12.19
CA THR A 118 5.63 1.59 -12.11
C THR A 118 5.51 2.78 -13.07
N GLY A 119 4.33 3.03 -13.62
CA GLY A 119 4.10 4.14 -14.54
C GLY A 119 4.26 5.50 -13.85
N GLY A 120 4.70 6.50 -14.61
CA GLY A 120 4.99 7.84 -14.11
C GLY A 120 6.44 8.01 -13.67
N VAL A 121 6.86 9.27 -13.56
CA VAL A 121 8.15 9.65 -12.99
C VAL A 121 7.81 10.27 -11.64
N PRO A 122 8.15 9.63 -10.50
CA PRO A 122 8.09 10.30 -9.22
C PRO A 122 8.91 11.58 -9.35
N ASN A 123 8.36 12.72 -8.94
CA ASN A 123 9.22 13.88 -8.70
C ASN A 123 10.29 13.39 -7.73
N GLU A 124 11.57 13.60 -8.04
CA GLU A 124 12.67 13.13 -7.20
C GLU A 124 12.45 13.68 -5.80
N MET A 125 11.88 12.84 -4.93
CA MET A 125 11.87 13.06 -3.50
C MET A 125 13.32 12.85 -3.12
N SER A 126 14.13 13.89 -3.26
CA SER A 126 15.38 13.95 -2.55
C SER A 126 14.98 13.98 -1.08
N LEU A 127 14.83 12.79 -0.51
CA LEU A 127 15.07 12.52 0.91
C LEU A 127 16.56 12.77 1.16
N ASP A 128 16.99 13.99 0.83
CA ASP A 128 18.27 14.51 1.24
C ASP A 128 18.23 14.55 2.76
N GLU A 129 19.39 14.54 3.42
CA GLU A 129 19.44 14.65 4.89
C GLU A 129 18.75 15.93 5.40
N ASP A 130 18.43 16.85 4.48
CA ASP A 130 17.71 18.09 4.70
C ASP A 130 16.20 18.09 4.46
N HIS A 131 15.56 16.95 4.14
CA HIS A 131 14.09 16.90 3.98
C HIS A 131 13.36 17.45 5.22
N ALA A 132 12.65 18.56 5.03
CA ALA A 132 11.85 19.18 6.07
C ALA A 132 10.39 18.74 5.89
N VAL A 133 9.80 18.21 6.96
CA VAL A 133 8.36 17.90 6.99
C VAL A 133 7.62 19.23 7.12
N GLU A 134 6.91 19.62 6.07
CA GLU A 134 6.15 20.88 6.03
C GLU A 134 4.69 20.67 6.38
N ARG A 135 4.15 19.47 6.16
CA ARG A 135 2.75 19.14 6.42
C ARG A 135 2.64 17.76 7.03
N ILE A 136 1.76 17.61 8.03
CA ILE A 136 1.45 16.31 8.63
C ILE A 136 -0.03 16.00 8.52
N TYR A 137 -0.33 14.77 8.15
CA TYR A 137 -1.67 14.21 8.22
C TYR A 137 -1.74 13.28 9.42
N ILE A 138 -2.80 13.41 10.22
CA ILE A 138 -3.04 12.61 11.41
C ILE A 138 -4.42 11.98 11.26
N ALA A 139 -4.53 10.67 11.49
CA ALA A 139 -5.79 9.97 11.52
C ALA A 139 -5.91 9.12 12.78
N GLY A 140 -7.04 9.24 13.47
CA GLY A 140 -7.46 8.34 14.52
C GLY A 140 -8.35 7.24 13.95
N TYR A 141 -8.21 6.04 14.50
CA TYR A 141 -8.84 4.82 14.01
C TYR A 141 -9.78 4.19 15.03
N GLN A 142 -10.69 3.35 14.53
CA GLN A 142 -11.66 2.64 15.35
C GLN A 142 -11.01 1.66 16.34
N ASP A 143 -9.82 1.15 16.03
CA ASP A 143 -9.02 0.31 16.93
C ASP A 143 -8.31 1.11 18.03
N GLY A 144 -8.57 2.41 18.13
CA GLY A 144 -7.92 3.32 19.06
C GLY A 144 -6.54 3.79 18.61
N SER A 145 -6.02 3.28 17.49
CA SER A 145 -4.71 3.72 16.98
C SER A 145 -4.76 5.13 16.41
N VAL A 146 -3.64 5.84 16.50
CA VAL A 146 -3.41 7.11 15.82
C VAL A 146 -2.21 6.95 14.90
N ARG A 147 -2.39 7.29 13.62
CA ARG A 147 -1.34 7.20 12.61
C ARG A 147 -1.02 8.59 12.09
N ILE A 148 0.26 8.81 11.83
CA ILE A 148 0.80 10.11 11.41
C ILE A 148 1.60 9.89 10.13
N TRP A 149 1.37 10.74 9.14
CA TRP A 149 2.07 10.73 7.86
C TRP A 149 2.66 12.08 7.54
N ASP A 150 3.77 12.06 6.83
CA ASP A 150 4.30 13.21 6.12
C ASP A 150 3.42 13.45 4.90
N ALA A 151 2.80 14.63 4.86
CA ALA A 151 1.90 15.12 3.81
C ALA A 151 2.53 16.26 3.00
N THR A 152 3.85 16.42 3.05
CA THR A 152 4.60 17.44 2.31
C THR A 152 4.47 17.23 0.81
N PHE A 153 4.46 15.97 0.35
CA PHE A 153 4.25 15.58 -1.04
C PHE A 153 2.87 14.92 -1.24
N PRO A 154 2.39 14.79 -2.50
CA PRO A 154 1.12 14.12 -2.80
C PRO A 154 1.06 12.65 -2.35
N VAL A 155 2.23 12.02 -2.21
CA VAL A 155 2.38 10.67 -1.68
C VAL A 155 2.61 10.77 -0.18
N LEU A 156 1.63 10.30 0.61
CA LEU A 156 1.71 10.31 2.06
C LEU A 156 2.69 9.24 2.56
N MET A 157 3.69 9.66 3.34
CA MET A 157 4.68 8.74 3.87
C MET A 157 4.39 8.44 5.34
N PRO A 158 4.21 7.17 5.75
CA PRO A 158 3.93 6.84 7.14
C PRO A 158 5.12 7.20 8.04
N MET A 159 4.84 7.91 9.12
CA MET A 159 5.85 8.33 10.11
C MET A 159 5.69 7.54 11.41
N PHE A 160 4.49 7.55 11.99
CA PHE A 160 4.22 6.96 13.30
C PHE A 160 2.89 6.22 13.34
N VAL A 161 2.84 5.20 14.19
CA VAL A 161 1.63 4.53 14.64
C VAL A 161 1.71 4.51 16.16
N LEU A 162 0.69 5.07 16.79
CA LEU A 162 0.45 5.01 18.23
C LEU A 162 -0.69 4.01 18.42
N ASP A 163 -0.46 2.94 19.18
CA ASP A 163 -1.47 1.91 19.38
C ASP A 163 -2.53 2.36 20.40
N GLY A 164 -3.76 1.87 20.22
CA GLY A 164 -4.83 2.04 21.21
C GLY A 164 -4.51 1.29 22.50
N CYS A 165 -4.99 1.82 23.64
CA CYS A 165 -4.93 1.14 24.94
C CYS A 165 -6.07 0.13 25.12
#